data_AF-A0A9E5M6M4-F1
#
_entry.id   AF-A0A9E5M6M4-F1
#
_cell.length_a   1.000
_cell.length_b   1.000
_cell.length_c   1.000
_cell.angle_alpha   90.00
_cell.angle_beta   90.00
_cell.angle_gamma   90.00
#
_symmetry.space_group_name_H-M   'P 1'
#
loop_
_entity.id
_entity.type
_entity.pdbx_description
1 polymer ?
#
loop_
_entity_poly.entity_id
_entity_poly.type
_entity_poly.pdbx_seq_one_letter_code
_entity_poly.pdbx_strand_id
1 'polypeptide(L)'
;MFDLMPKRISIYVLLAVTLGVLLSHFSLQQQENGPLLIVDGRPVDVLGMAQDRWVKLHRSCDGVQPLQVDSPAYAGLHQLIRAYSPPASESAQIVQALTTGKWSLFEVQFKTLLPAVVLVDQTGEVPRIIPNAIWSGQTHPWRPAPFVRQYISNKAPQAPSDLLDCFEPQLKNS
;
A
#
# COMPACT_ATOMS: atom_id res chain seq x y z
N MET A 1 -21.09 44.86 38.36
CA MET A 1 -21.78 43.63 38.79
C MET A 1 -21.40 42.54 37.80
N PHE A 2 -20.18 42.01 37.89
CA PHE A 2 -19.76 40.86 37.09
C PHE A 2 -20.17 39.63 37.88
N ASP A 3 -21.32 39.09 37.50
CA ASP A 3 -21.83 37.81 37.97
C ASP A 3 -20.72 36.78 37.77
N LEU A 4 -20.25 36.15 38.85
CA LEU A 4 -19.38 34.98 38.75
C LEU A 4 -20.22 33.91 38.07
N MET A 5 -20.08 33.76 36.75
CA MET A 5 -20.57 32.58 36.04
C MET A 5 -20.15 31.37 36.88
N PRO A 6 -21.09 30.56 37.39
CA PRO A 6 -20.74 29.42 38.20
C PRO A 6 -19.79 28.56 37.36
N LYS A 7 -18.59 28.26 37.88
CA LYS A 7 -17.50 27.59 37.13
C LYS A 7 -17.97 26.42 36.25
N ARG A 8 -19.04 25.75 36.68
CA ARG A 8 -19.76 24.70 35.95
C ARG A 8 -20.24 25.14 34.56
N ILE A 9 -20.87 26.30 34.42
CA ILE A 9 -21.34 26.85 33.13
C ILE A 9 -20.17 27.10 32.20
N SER A 10 -19.09 27.71 32.67
CA SER A 10 -17.90 27.94 31.84
C SER A 10 -17.25 26.63 31.38
N ILE A 11 -17.25 25.59 32.22
CA ILE A 11 -16.78 24.25 31.84
C ILE A 11 -17.69 23.63 30.76
N TYR A 12 -19.01 23.72 30.89
CA TYR A 12 -19.94 23.21 29.87
C TYR A 12 -19.79 23.94 28.54
N VAL A 13 -19.67 25.27 28.57
CA VAL A 13 -19.44 26.06 27.36
C VAL A 13 -18.10 25.69 26.72
N LEU A 14 -17.03 25.55 27.51
CA LEU A 14 -15.74 25.13 27.00
C LEU A 14 -15.81 23.75 26.34
N LEU A 15 -16.46 22.77 26.98
CA LEU A 15 -16.64 21.43 26.43
C LEU A 15 -17.51 21.44 25.15
N ALA A 16 -18.55 22.26 25.10
CA ALA A 16 -19.40 22.38 23.92
C ALA A 16 -18.65 23.02 22.74
N VAL A 17 -17.86 24.07 23.01
CA VAL A 17 -17.03 24.72 21.99
C VAL A 17 -15.92 23.78 21.51
N THR A 18 -15.22 23.08 22.41
CA THR A 18 -14.18 22.13 22.00
C THR A 18 -14.77 20.99 21.18
N LEU A 19 -15.91 20.44 21.59
CA LEU A 19 -16.59 19.40 20.81
C LEU A 19 -17.05 19.92 19.44
N GLY A 20 -17.62 21.13 19.38
CA GLY A 20 -18.05 21.75 18.12
C GLY A 20 -16.88 21.97 17.15
N VAL A 21 -15.74 22.44 17.66
CA VAL A 21 -14.51 22.59 16.87
C VAL A 21 -14.04 21.23 16.36
N LEU A 22 -13.95 20.21 17.21
CA LEU A 22 -13.55 18.86 16.79
C LEU A 22 -14.47 18.28 15.70
N LEU A 23 -15.79 18.38 15.87
CA LEU A 23 -16.76 17.90 14.89
C LEU A 23 -16.71 18.69 13.57
N SER A 24 -16.22 19.94 13.59
CA SER A 24 -16.03 20.75 12.38
C SER A 24 -14.78 20.36 11.58
N HIS A 25 -13.74 19.82 12.25
CA HIS A 25 -12.46 19.50 11.62
C HIS A 25 -12.31 18.03 11.25
N PHE A 26 -13.02 17.13 11.95
CA PHE A 26 -12.93 15.69 11.78
C PHE A 26 -14.27 15.12 11.32
N SER A 27 -14.27 14.45 10.17
CA SER A 27 -15.43 13.65 9.75
C SER A 27 -14.99 12.29 9.24
N LEU A 28 -15.83 11.27 9.41
CA LEU A 28 -15.59 9.95 8.85
C LEU A 28 -16.35 9.84 7.53
N GLN A 29 -15.69 9.45 6.46
CA GLN A 29 -16.31 9.27 5.15
C GLN A 29 -16.09 7.86 4.63
N GLN A 30 -17.17 7.16 4.31
CA GLN A 30 -17.11 5.87 3.63
C GLN A 30 -16.82 6.07 2.14
N GLN A 31 -15.78 5.43 1.63
CA GLN A 31 -15.45 5.33 0.21
C GLN A 31 -15.56 3.87 -0.26
N GLU A 32 -15.42 3.66 -1.57
CA GLU A 32 -15.49 2.34 -2.20
C GLU A 32 -14.53 1.30 -1.57
N ASN A 33 -13.32 1.74 -1.21
CA ASN A 33 -12.27 0.86 -0.66
C ASN A 33 -12.18 0.87 0.88
N GLY A 34 -13.08 1.56 1.57
CA GLY A 34 -13.11 1.60 3.04
C GLY A 34 -13.39 3.00 3.61
N PRO A 35 -13.35 3.14 4.93
CA PRO A 35 -13.52 4.42 5.60
C PRO A 35 -12.23 5.24 5.61
N LEU A 36 -12.35 6.55 5.41
CA LEU A 36 -11.30 7.55 5.58
C LEU A 36 -11.69 8.53 6.68
N LEU A 37 -10.68 9.00 7.42
CA LEU A 37 -10.84 10.16 8.29
C LEU A 37 -10.57 11.41 7.46
N ILE A 38 -11.53 12.30 7.35
CA ILE A 38 -11.36 13.61 6.76
C ILE A 38 -10.89 14.56 7.85
N VAL A 39 -9.73 15.18 7.66
CA VAL A 39 -9.15 16.19 8.55
C VAL A 39 -9.02 17.47 7.74
N ASP A 40 -9.72 18.53 8.13
CA ASP A 40 -9.69 19.82 7.41
C ASP A 40 -10.02 19.68 5.91
N GLY A 41 -10.97 18.81 5.58
CA GLY A 41 -11.37 18.53 4.20
C GLY A 41 -10.40 17.64 3.42
N ARG A 42 -9.32 17.13 4.03
CA ARG A 42 -8.36 16.23 3.40
C ARG A 42 -8.57 14.78 3.85
N PRO A 43 -8.63 13.81 2.94
CA PRO A 43 -8.76 12.41 3.30
C PRO A 43 -7.47 11.86 3.90
N VAL A 44 -7.60 11.10 4.99
CA VAL A 44 -6.52 10.48 5.73
C VAL A 44 -6.84 9.01 6.00
N ASP A 45 -5.99 8.12 5.49
CA ASP A 45 -6.08 6.69 5.73
C ASP A 45 -5.44 6.29 7.07
N VAL A 46 -6.19 6.51 8.15
CA VAL A 46 -5.75 6.18 9.52
C VAL A 46 -5.64 4.66 9.72
N LEU A 47 -6.53 3.89 9.12
CA LEU A 47 -6.50 2.43 9.22
C LEU A 47 -5.26 1.85 8.54
N GLY A 48 -4.97 2.28 7.31
CA GLY A 48 -3.75 1.88 6.61
C GLY A 48 -2.49 2.33 7.33
N MET A 49 -2.48 3.51 7.97
CA MET A 49 -1.34 3.94 8.80
C MET A 49 -1.09 3.00 9.98
N ALA A 50 -2.16 2.62 10.71
CA ALA A 50 -2.07 1.71 11.83
C ALA A 50 -1.61 0.32 11.39
N GLN A 51 -2.19 -0.21 10.30
CA GLN A 51 -1.82 -1.51 9.73
C GLN A 51 -0.36 -1.53 9.27
N ASP A 52 0.08 -0.52 8.51
CA ASP A 52 1.46 -0.45 8.04
C ASP A 52 2.46 -0.38 9.20
N ARG A 53 2.13 0.42 10.23
CA ARG A 53 2.95 0.49 11.44
C ARG A 53 3.00 -0.84 12.17
N TRP A 54 1.88 -1.54 12.30
CA TRP A 54 1.80 -2.84 12.96
C TRP A 54 2.66 -3.89 12.24
N VAL A 55 2.53 -3.99 10.92
CA VAL A 55 3.31 -4.93 10.09
C VAL A 55 4.80 -4.62 10.20
N LYS A 56 5.21 -3.34 10.11
CA LYS A 56 6.62 -2.95 10.24
C LYS A 56 7.23 -3.33 11.59
N LEU A 57 6.43 -3.38 12.65
CA LEU A 57 6.87 -3.75 13.99
C LEU A 57 6.97 -5.27 14.20
N HIS A 58 6.15 -6.06 13.51
CA HIS A 58 6.03 -7.51 13.77
C HIS A 58 6.55 -8.41 12.64
N ARG A 59 6.80 -7.88 11.45
CA ARG A 59 7.31 -8.67 10.32
C ARG A 59 8.71 -9.21 10.61
N SER A 60 8.98 -10.43 10.16
CA SER A 60 10.35 -10.94 9.95
C SER A 60 10.62 -10.98 8.46
N CYS A 61 11.76 -10.43 8.05
CA CYS A 61 12.21 -10.40 6.66
C CYS A 61 13.44 -11.29 6.43
N ASP A 62 13.73 -12.22 7.34
CA ASP A 62 14.96 -13.03 7.29
C ASP A 62 15.01 -13.93 6.05
N GLY A 63 13.84 -14.36 5.55
CA GLY A 63 13.67 -15.15 4.33
C GLY A 63 13.47 -14.34 3.05
N VAL A 64 13.33 -13.01 3.16
CA VAL A 64 13.03 -12.13 2.02
C VAL A 64 14.29 -11.39 1.61
N GLN A 65 14.70 -11.58 0.36
CA GLN A 65 15.92 -10.98 -0.16
C GLN A 65 15.64 -10.13 -1.39
N PRO A 66 16.38 -9.03 -1.60
CA PRO A 66 16.34 -8.31 -2.86
C PRO A 66 16.90 -9.18 -3.98
N LEU A 67 16.23 -9.20 -5.13
CA LEU A 67 16.73 -9.89 -6.30
C LEU A 67 17.84 -9.05 -6.95
N GLN A 68 19.05 -9.61 -7.03
CA GLN A 68 20.21 -8.90 -7.57
C GLN A 68 20.06 -8.65 -9.08
N VAL A 69 20.29 -7.40 -9.50
CA VAL A 69 20.13 -6.94 -10.88
C VAL A 69 21.02 -7.71 -11.87
N ASP A 70 22.23 -8.10 -11.44
CA ASP A 70 23.19 -8.82 -12.28
C ASP A 70 22.95 -10.35 -12.33
N SER A 71 21.90 -10.85 -11.66
CA SER A 71 21.60 -12.27 -11.63
C SER A 71 20.87 -12.74 -12.90
N PRO A 72 21.14 -13.96 -13.40
CA PRO A 72 20.37 -14.54 -14.51
C PRO A 72 18.86 -14.64 -14.21
N ALA A 73 18.50 -14.86 -12.94
CA ALA A 73 17.13 -14.89 -12.47
C ALA A 73 16.43 -13.53 -12.68
N TYR A 74 17.11 -12.42 -12.37
CA TYR A 74 16.59 -11.08 -12.63
C TYR A 74 16.35 -10.84 -14.12
N ALA A 75 17.32 -11.16 -14.98
CA ALA A 75 17.19 -10.97 -16.42
C ALA A 75 16.01 -11.76 -17.02
N GLY A 76 15.84 -13.02 -16.62
CA GLY A 76 14.72 -13.86 -17.06
C GLY A 76 13.36 -13.32 -16.61
N LEU A 77 13.25 -12.89 -15.35
CA LEU A 77 12.01 -12.34 -14.80
C LEU A 77 11.68 -10.95 -15.35
N HIS A 78 12.69 -10.12 -15.61
CA HIS A 78 12.49 -8.84 -16.27
C HIS A 78 11.96 -9.00 -17.69
N GLN A 79 12.49 -9.96 -18.44
CA GLN A 79 12.00 -10.28 -19.78
C GLN A 79 10.56 -10.82 -19.74
N LEU A 80 10.23 -11.68 -18.76
CA LEU A 80 8.86 -12.17 -18.55
C LEU A 80 7.88 -11.00 -18.34
N ILE A 81 8.25 -10.02 -17.52
CA ILE A 81 7.43 -8.82 -17.28
C ILE A 81 7.28 -7.98 -18.55
N ARG A 82 8.37 -7.74 -19.30
CA ARG A 82 8.32 -6.98 -20.56
C ARG A 82 7.46 -7.67 -21.61
N ALA A 83 7.46 -9.00 -21.65
CA ALA A 83 6.72 -9.81 -22.62
C ALA A 83 5.25 -10.07 -22.24
N TYR A 84 4.80 -9.67 -21.04
CA TYR A 84 3.48 -10.04 -20.54
C TYR A 84 2.32 -9.38 -21.31
N SER A 85 2.42 -8.09 -21.65
CA SER A 85 1.41 -7.38 -22.46
C SER A 85 2.00 -6.25 -23.34
N PRO A 86 2.80 -6.60 -24.36
CA PRO A 86 3.31 -5.62 -25.33
C PRO A 86 2.15 -4.96 -26.12
N PRO A 87 2.30 -3.71 -26.59
CA PRO A 87 3.53 -2.89 -26.56
C PRO A 87 3.75 -2.14 -25.23
N ALA A 88 2.73 -2.05 -24.38
CA ALA A 88 2.76 -1.16 -23.24
C ALA A 88 3.74 -1.62 -22.13
N SER A 89 3.94 -2.93 -21.98
CA SER A 89 4.91 -3.49 -21.03
C SER A 89 6.37 -3.45 -21.49
N GLU A 90 6.67 -3.11 -22.74
CA GLU A 90 8.06 -3.10 -23.24
C GLU A 90 8.96 -2.10 -22.53
N SER A 91 8.36 -1.02 -22.01
CA SER A 91 9.04 0.03 -21.28
C SER A 91 9.22 -0.27 -19.78
N ALA A 92 8.84 -1.46 -19.32
CA ALA A 92 8.92 -1.87 -17.93
C ALA A 92 10.35 -1.72 -17.38
N GLN A 93 10.47 -0.94 -16.32
CA GLN A 93 11.67 -0.82 -15.51
C GLN A 93 11.35 -1.29 -14.11
N ILE A 94 12.12 -2.25 -13.61
CA ILE A 94 11.96 -2.74 -12.25
C ILE A 94 12.55 -1.70 -11.29
N VAL A 95 11.71 -1.20 -10.38
CA VAL A 95 12.09 -0.28 -9.30
C VAL A 95 12.61 -1.06 -8.10
N GLN A 96 11.92 -2.14 -7.77
CA GLN A 96 12.27 -3.03 -6.66
C GLN A 96 11.89 -4.46 -7.03
N ALA A 97 12.71 -5.41 -6.59
CA ALA A 97 12.42 -6.83 -6.73
C ALA A 97 12.76 -7.54 -5.42
N LEU A 98 11.78 -8.21 -4.83
CA LEU A 98 11.96 -9.03 -3.65
C LEU A 98 11.65 -10.49 -3.99
N THR A 99 12.33 -11.41 -3.33
CA THR A 99 12.13 -12.84 -3.52
C THR A 99 12.17 -13.58 -2.20
N THR A 100 11.33 -14.60 -2.06
CA THR A 100 11.39 -15.59 -0.96
C THR A 100 11.00 -16.96 -1.50
N GLY A 101 11.86 -17.96 -1.29
CA GLY A 101 11.69 -19.29 -1.87
C GLY A 101 11.47 -19.24 -3.39
N LYS A 102 10.28 -19.70 -3.82
CA LYS A 102 9.87 -19.75 -5.24
C LYS A 102 8.89 -18.62 -5.62
N TRP A 103 8.85 -17.54 -4.86
CA TRP A 103 7.98 -16.39 -5.13
C TRP A 103 8.81 -15.12 -5.25
N SER A 104 8.42 -14.27 -6.21
CA SER A 104 9.03 -12.95 -6.36
C SER A 104 7.98 -11.89 -6.57
N LEU A 105 8.24 -10.70 -6.02
CA LEU A 105 7.37 -9.55 -6.10
C LEU A 105 8.14 -8.37 -6.68
N PHE A 106 7.59 -7.78 -7.73
CA PHE A 106 8.24 -6.71 -8.49
C PHE A 106 7.43 -5.45 -8.41
N GLU A 107 8.08 -4.35 -8.06
CA GLU A 107 7.57 -3.01 -8.38
C GLU A 107 8.14 -2.59 -9.72
N VAL A 108 7.25 -2.18 -10.63
CA VAL A 108 7.59 -1.86 -12.01
C VAL A 108 7.03 -0.48 -12.34
N GLN A 109 7.85 0.34 -12.94
CA GLN A 109 7.45 1.61 -13.53
C GLN A 109 7.50 1.51 -15.06
N PHE A 110 6.69 2.34 -15.71
CA PHE A 110 6.62 2.41 -17.16
C PHE A 110 6.78 3.86 -17.60
N LYS A 111 7.14 4.07 -18.87
CA LYS A 111 7.23 5.43 -19.43
C LYS A 111 5.86 6.09 -19.59
N THR A 112 4.82 5.30 -19.91
CA THR A 112 3.50 5.80 -20.31
C THR A 112 2.34 5.17 -19.55
N LEU A 113 2.61 4.18 -18.68
CA LEU A 113 1.59 3.51 -17.87
C LEU A 113 1.74 3.86 -16.39
N LEU A 114 0.67 3.59 -15.64
CA LEU A 114 0.69 3.62 -14.19
C LEU A 114 1.68 2.56 -13.67
N PRO A 115 2.38 2.84 -12.55
CA PRO A 115 3.24 1.85 -11.94
C PRO A 115 2.43 0.62 -11.53
N ALA A 116 3.10 -0.53 -11.47
CA ALA A 116 2.47 -1.79 -11.16
C ALA A 116 3.29 -2.60 -10.16
N VAL A 117 2.59 -3.43 -9.39
CA VAL A 117 3.21 -4.45 -8.54
C VAL A 117 2.78 -5.81 -9.07
N VAL A 118 3.77 -6.63 -9.41
CA VAL A 118 3.60 -7.89 -10.13
C VAL A 118 4.11 -9.04 -9.28
N LEU A 119 3.23 -10.00 -8.98
CA LEU A 119 3.59 -11.24 -8.31
C LEU A 119 3.94 -12.33 -9.34
N VAL A 120 5.10 -12.95 -9.16
CA VAL A 120 5.60 -14.06 -9.97
C VAL A 120 5.75 -15.31 -9.12
N ASP A 121 5.19 -16.40 -9.65
CA ASP A 121 5.30 -17.75 -9.12
C ASP A 121 6.33 -18.55 -9.92
N GLN A 122 7.32 -19.09 -9.24
CA GLN A 122 8.41 -19.92 -9.79
C GLN A 122 8.32 -21.36 -9.29
N THR A 123 7.16 -21.80 -8.80
CA THR A 123 6.97 -23.17 -8.28
C THR A 123 7.00 -24.24 -9.37
N GLY A 124 6.51 -23.91 -10.57
CA GLY A 124 6.53 -24.77 -11.76
C GLY A 124 7.85 -24.73 -12.52
N GLU A 125 7.88 -25.42 -13.68
CA GLU A 125 9.05 -25.48 -14.56
C GLU A 125 9.41 -24.11 -15.18
N VAL A 126 8.38 -23.29 -15.44
CA VAL A 126 8.53 -21.97 -16.02
C VAL A 126 7.95 -20.92 -15.07
N PRO A 127 8.68 -19.83 -14.76
CA PRO A 127 8.15 -18.70 -14.01
C PRO A 127 6.90 -18.12 -14.66
N ARG A 128 5.87 -17.83 -13.86
CA ARG A 128 4.60 -17.28 -14.34
C ARG A 128 4.15 -16.07 -13.52
N ILE A 129 3.71 -15.03 -14.21
CA ILE A 129 2.99 -13.91 -13.58
C ILE A 129 1.60 -14.40 -13.19
N ILE A 130 1.15 -14.07 -11.97
CA ILE A 130 -0.21 -14.38 -11.53
C ILE A 130 -1.17 -13.29 -12.06
N PRO A 131 -1.98 -13.55 -13.10
CA PRO A 131 -2.69 -12.49 -13.85
C PRO A 131 -3.65 -11.67 -12.98
N ASN A 132 -4.30 -12.33 -12.03
CA ASN A 132 -5.29 -11.69 -11.16
C ASN A 132 -4.64 -10.93 -9.98
N ALA A 133 -3.34 -11.12 -9.74
CA ALA A 133 -2.60 -10.52 -8.62
C ALA A 133 -1.56 -9.50 -9.11
N ILE A 134 -1.97 -8.70 -10.10
CA ILE A 134 -1.25 -7.51 -10.56
C ILE A 134 -2.02 -6.31 -10.05
N TRP A 135 -1.36 -5.50 -9.23
CA TRP A 135 -1.87 -4.17 -8.90
C TRP A 135 -1.28 -3.17 -9.88
N SER A 136 -2.08 -2.25 -10.41
CA SER A 136 -1.61 -1.11 -11.21
C SER A 136 -2.48 0.09 -10.92
N GLY A 137 -1.88 1.22 -10.60
CA GLY A 137 -2.66 2.41 -10.26
C GLY A 137 -1.93 3.44 -9.44
N GLN A 138 -2.70 4.37 -8.90
CA GLN A 138 -2.33 5.16 -7.72
C GLN A 138 -3.11 4.60 -6.53
N THR A 139 -2.55 4.72 -5.33
CA THR A 139 -3.29 4.31 -4.11
C THR A 139 -3.92 5.48 -3.39
N HIS A 140 -3.62 6.74 -3.75
CA HIS A 140 -4.15 7.91 -3.05
C HIS A 140 -5.69 7.86 -2.98
N PRO A 141 -6.30 8.12 -1.80
CA PRO A 141 -5.70 8.57 -0.54
C PRO A 141 -5.20 7.46 0.40
N TRP A 142 -5.30 6.20 -0.01
CA TRP A 142 -4.87 5.02 0.75
C TRP A 142 -3.36 4.90 0.86
N ARG A 143 -2.91 4.34 1.98
CA ARG A 143 -1.50 4.01 2.21
C ARG A 143 -1.06 2.91 1.24
N PRO A 144 0.00 3.12 0.43
CA PRO A 144 0.40 2.18 -0.63
C PRO A 144 0.66 0.77 -0.12
N ALA A 145 1.49 0.62 0.90
CA ALA A 145 1.93 -0.66 1.42
C ALA A 145 0.76 -1.57 1.85
N PRO A 146 -0.10 -1.19 2.82
CA PRO A 146 -1.21 -2.04 3.25
C PRO A 146 -2.24 -2.25 2.14
N PHE A 147 -2.48 -1.24 1.30
CA PHE A 147 -3.45 -1.35 0.20
C PHE A 147 -3.04 -2.38 -0.85
N VAL A 148 -1.79 -2.30 -1.33
CA VAL A 148 -1.25 -3.24 -2.32
C VAL A 148 -1.12 -4.63 -1.71
N ARG A 149 -0.63 -4.75 -0.47
CA ARG A 149 -0.54 -6.04 0.24
C ARG A 149 -1.90 -6.73 0.31
N GLN A 150 -2.94 -6.01 0.73
CA GLN A 150 -4.30 -6.55 0.83
C GLN A 150 -4.87 -6.93 -0.53
N TYR A 151 -4.63 -6.12 -1.56
CA TYR A 151 -5.06 -6.45 -2.92
C TYR A 151 -4.42 -7.75 -3.40
N ILE A 152 -3.10 -7.89 -3.28
CA ILE A 152 -2.37 -9.05 -3.75
C ILE A 152 -2.72 -10.30 -2.93
N SER A 153 -2.80 -10.19 -1.60
CA SER A 153 -3.16 -11.31 -0.73
C SER A 153 -4.56 -11.85 -1.02
N ASN A 154 -5.52 -10.97 -1.30
CA ASN A 154 -6.88 -11.36 -1.68
C ASN A 154 -6.93 -12.08 -3.04
N LYS A 155 -6.07 -11.70 -3.99
CA LYS A 155 -6.05 -12.23 -5.36
C LYS A 155 -5.14 -13.44 -5.53
N ALA A 156 -4.14 -13.58 -4.68
CA ALA A 156 -3.22 -14.71 -4.61
C ALA A 156 -2.99 -15.13 -3.15
N PRO A 157 -3.95 -15.83 -2.51
CA PRO A 157 -3.82 -16.29 -1.12
C PRO A 157 -2.64 -17.24 -0.88
N GLN A 158 -2.11 -17.85 -1.95
CA GLN A 158 -0.94 -18.71 -1.93
C GLN A 158 0.40 -17.96 -1.84
N ALA A 159 0.40 -16.62 -1.99
CA ALA A 159 1.60 -15.81 -1.89
C ALA A 159 2.13 -15.83 -0.44
N PRO A 160 3.45 -15.97 -0.21
CA PRO A 160 4.03 -15.91 1.12
C PRO A 160 3.74 -14.55 1.77
N SER A 161 3.14 -14.56 2.97
CA SER A 161 2.76 -13.33 3.67
C SER A 161 3.97 -12.46 4.02
N ASP A 162 5.07 -13.11 4.37
CA ASP A 162 6.39 -12.53 4.62
C ASP A 162 6.93 -11.77 3.40
N LEU A 163 6.72 -12.26 2.17
CA LEU A 163 7.07 -11.50 0.94
C LEU A 163 6.30 -10.19 0.85
N LEU A 164 4.99 -10.24 1.11
CA LEU A 164 4.09 -9.08 1.03
C LEU A 164 4.39 -8.10 2.17
N ASP A 165 4.56 -8.59 3.39
CA ASP A 165 4.80 -7.79 4.59
C ASP A 165 6.14 -7.05 4.55
N CYS A 166 7.15 -7.64 3.90
CA CYS A 166 8.48 -7.02 3.71
C CYS A 166 8.54 -6.09 2.49
N PHE A 167 7.52 -6.09 1.64
CA PHE A 167 7.46 -5.22 0.48
C PHE A 167 7.07 -3.78 0.87
N GLU A 168 7.97 -2.84 0.63
CA GLU A 168 7.74 -1.40 0.78
C GLU A 168 7.66 -0.76 -0.61
N PRO A 169 6.46 -0.37 -1.09
CA PRO A 169 6.30 0.24 -2.39
C PRO A 169 6.94 1.64 -2.41
N GLN A 170 7.67 1.95 -3.49
CA GLN A 170 8.23 3.26 -3.80
C GLN A 170 7.27 4.13 -4.64
N LEU A 171 6.04 3.63 -4.82
CA LEU A 171 4.95 4.30 -5.51
C LEU A 171 4.76 5.72 -4.97
N LYS A 172 4.84 6.70 -5.87
CA LYS A 172 4.55 8.10 -5.51
C LYS A 172 3.06 8.25 -5.23
N ASN A 173 2.73 8.60 -3.99
CA ASN A 173 1.47 9.26 -3.65
C ASN A 173 1.57 10.72 -4.12
N SER A 174 1.29 10.98 -5.39
CA SER A 174 1.07 12.36 -5.87
C SER A 174 -0.39 12.73 -5.73
#